data_AF-F4Y1D9-F1
#
_entry.id   AF-F4Y1D9-F1
#
_cell.length_a   1.000
_cell.length_b   1.000
_cell.length_c   1.000
_cell.angle_alpha   90.00
_cell.angle_beta   90.00
_cell.angle_gamma   90.00
#
_symmetry.space_group_name_H-M   'P 1'
#
loop_
_entity.id
_entity.type
_entity.pdbx_description
1 polymer ?
#
loop_
_entity_poly.entity_id
_entity_poly.type
_entity_poly.pdbx_seq_one_letter_code
_entity_poly.pdbx_strand_id
1 'polypeptide(L)'
;MRQLLEKGRVRGAYKSGKFWIIPLFNNMPQIIKGTRGPKGKWRTSRPPALAKINVNRNHIGSNIHKRPEERKPVISVKRSGNNLYGNQVEILGPCRITYQPDNPLPCGARLWIETFSDVHFIGVCQNAE
;
A
#
# COMPACT_ATOMS: atom_id res chain seq x y z
N MET A 1 -14.37 -15.24 5.95
CA MET A 1 -13.43 -14.99 7.06
C MET A 1 -14.12 -14.53 8.35
N ARG A 2 -14.89 -13.43 8.33
CA ARG A 2 -15.60 -12.91 9.52
C ARG A 2 -16.45 -13.95 10.27
N GLN A 3 -17.29 -14.70 9.57
CA GLN A 3 -18.07 -15.80 10.18
C GLN A 3 -17.20 -16.90 10.82
N LEU A 4 -15.98 -17.12 10.34
CA LEU A 4 -15.07 -18.12 10.92
C LEU A 4 -14.43 -17.59 12.20
N LEU A 5 -14.10 -16.30 12.24
CA LEU A 5 -13.59 -15.62 13.44
C LEU A 5 -14.66 -15.55 14.53
N GLU A 6 -15.89 -15.13 14.18
CA GLU A 6 -17.03 -15.06 15.10
C GLU A 6 -17.40 -16.44 15.67
N LYS A 7 -17.26 -17.51 14.89
CA LYS A 7 -17.49 -18.90 15.35
C LYS A 7 -16.30 -19.55 16.05
N GLY A 8 -15.21 -18.81 16.30
CA GLY A 8 -14.00 -19.35 16.94
C GLY A 8 -13.30 -20.44 16.12
N ARG A 9 -13.55 -20.51 14.81
CA ARG A 9 -13.03 -21.56 13.91
C ARG A 9 -11.67 -21.23 13.32
N VAL A 10 -11.07 -20.09 13.64
CA VAL A 10 -9.69 -19.74 13.26
C VAL A 10 -8.79 -19.98 14.46
N ARG A 11 -7.89 -20.96 14.36
CA ARG A 11 -7.08 -21.45 15.49
C ARG A 11 -6.27 -20.32 16.11
N GLY A 12 -6.45 -20.11 17.41
CA GLY A 12 -5.70 -19.11 18.19
C GLY A 12 -6.02 -17.65 17.85
N ALA A 13 -7.03 -17.38 17.01
CA ALA A 13 -7.43 -16.00 16.74
C ALA A 13 -8.11 -15.39 17.95
N TYR A 14 -7.76 -14.15 18.27
CA TYR A 14 -8.37 -13.39 19.37
C TYR A 14 -8.59 -11.93 18.96
N LYS A 15 -9.45 -11.25 19.71
CA LYS A 15 -9.81 -9.86 19.45
C LYS A 15 -8.97 -8.93 20.32
N SER A 16 -8.30 -7.97 19.69
CA SER A 16 -7.60 -6.87 20.37
C SER A 16 -8.21 -5.55 19.90
N GLY A 17 -9.02 -4.93 20.76
CA GLY A 17 -9.82 -3.76 20.41
C GLY A 17 -10.77 -4.02 19.23
N LYS A 18 -10.61 -3.27 18.14
CA LYS A 18 -11.42 -3.41 16.91
C LYS A 18 -10.86 -4.45 15.92
N PHE A 19 -9.66 -4.98 16.17
CA PHE A 19 -8.96 -5.85 15.23
C PHE A 19 -8.96 -7.31 15.69
N TRP A 20 -8.97 -8.21 14.71
CA TRP A 20 -8.70 -9.63 14.95
C TRP A 20 -7.21 -9.88 14.74
N ILE A 21 -6.56 -10.40 15.77
CA ILE A 21 -5.20 -10.93 15.67
C ILE A 21 -5.29 -12.40 15.33
N ILE A 22 -4.64 -12.82 14.24
CA ILE A 22 -4.71 -14.18 13.72
C ILE A 22 -3.29 -14.74 13.68
N PRO A 23 -2.94 -15.72 14.53
CA PRO A 23 -1.64 -16.35 14.47
C PRO A 23 -1.50 -17.20 13.20
N LEU A 24 -0.30 -17.19 12.64
CA LEU A 24 0.06 -18.00 11.48
C LEU A 24 0.83 -19.23 11.93
N PHE A 25 0.49 -20.40 11.39
CA PHE A 25 1.19 -21.66 11.59
C PHE A 25 1.73 -22.11 10.23
N ASN A 26 3.05 -22.28 10.09
CA ASN A 26 3.70 -22.54 8.80
C ASN A 26 3.29 -21.49 7.74
N ASN A 27 3.32 -20.21 8.12
CA ASN A 27 2.92 -19.07 7.30
C ASN A 27 1.45 -19.06 6.82
N MET A 28 0.60 -19.94 7.35
CA MET A 28 -0.83 -19.97 7.03
C MET A 28 -1.71 -19.98 8.29
N PRO A 29 -2.84 -19.26 8.29
CA PRO A 29 -3.79 -19.43 9.37
C PRO A 29 -4.51 -20.78 9.25
N GLN A 30 -4.73 -21.43 10.40
CA GLN A 30 -5.38 -22.74 10.46
C GLN A 30 -6.85 -22.62 10.82
N ILE A 31 -7.71 -23.40 10.15
CA ILE A 31 -9.14 -23.41 10.40
C ILE A 31 -9.58 -24.75 10.96
N ILE A 32 -10.32 -24.69 12.07
CA ILE A 32 -10.95 -25.83 12.71
C ILE A 32 -12.12 -26.29 11.84
N LYS A 33 -12.09 -27.55 11.42
CA LYS A 33 -13.16 -28.16 10.61
C LYS A 33 -14.44 -28.24 11.45
N GLY A 34 -15.57 -27.98 10.80
CA GLY A 34 -16.89 -28.13 11.37
C GLY A 34 -17.77 -28.88 10.38
N THR A 35 -18.88 -29.43 10.88
CA THR A 35 -19.82 -30.23 10.07
C THR A 35 -20.57 -29.41 9.03
N ARG A 36 -20.87 -28.13 9.31
CA ARG A 36 -21.57 -27.21 8.39
C ARG A 36 -20.89 -25.84 8.31
N GLY A 37 -21.23 -25.08 7.27
CA GLY A 37 -20.81 -23.69 7.09
C GLY A 37 -19.57 -23.49 6.22
N PRO A 38 -19.09 -22.24 6.08
CA PRO A 38 -18.04 -21.90 5.13
C PRO A 38 -16.73 -22.61 5.46
N LYS A 39 -16.04 -23.08 4.42
CA LYS A 39 -14.64 -23.52 4.53
C LYS A 39 -13.73 -22.30 4.62
N GLY A 40 -12.52 -22.54 5.12
CA GLY A 40 -11.44 -21.58 4.98
C GLY A 40 -11.11 -21.30 3.53
N LYS A 41 -11.49 -20.12 3.04
CA LYS A 41 -10.96 -19.57 1.81
C LYS A 41 -10.04 -18.43 2.19
N TRP A 42 -8.74 -18.67 2.07
CA TRP A 42 -7.74 -17.62 2.14
C TRP A 42 -7.74 -16.86 0.82
N ARG A 43 -7.36 -15.58 0.85
CA ARG A 43 -7.10 -14.85 -0.39
C ARG A 43 -5.97 -15.58 -1.13
N THR A 44 -6.32 -16.23 -2.24
CA THR A 44 -5.37 -16.77 -3.22
C THR A 44 -4.98 -15.72 -4.25
N SER A 45 -5.71 -14.60 -4.31
CA SER A 45 -5.34 -13.45 -5.14
C SER A 45 -3.97 -12.93 -4.69
N ARG A 46 -3.10 -12.64 -5.66
CA ARG A 46 -1.81 -11.99 -5.37
C ARG A 46 -2.05 -10.78 -4.48
N PRO A 47 -1.23 -10.58 -3.43
CA PRO A 47 -1.31 -9.36 -2.64
C PRO A 47 -1.19 -8.16 -3.61
N PRO A 48 -1.90 -7.05 -3.33
CA PRO A 48 -1.74 -5.85 -4.12
C PRO A 48 -0.26 -5.51 -4.24
N ALA A 49 0.19 -5.12 -5.43
CA ALA A 49 1.57 -4.71 -5.57
C ALA A 49 1.85 -3.51 -4.65
N LEU A 50 3.00 -3.56 -3.98
CA LEU A 50 3.47 -2.50 -3.10
C LEU A 50 3.59 -1.21 -3.92
N ALA A 51 2.85 -0.18 -3.52
CA ALA A 51 3.00 1.15 -4.08
C ALA A 51 4.15 1.86 -3.39
N LYS A 52 5.02 2.49 -4.17
CA LYS A 52 6.10 3.36 -3.69
C LYS A 52 5.79 4.80 -4.12
N ILE A 53 5.57 5.67 -3.15
CA ILE A 53 5.23 7.07 -3.34
C ILE A 53 6.46 7.90 -2.99
N ASN A 54 6.88 8.75 -3.91
CA ASN A 54 8.02 9.63 -3.73
C ASN A 54 7.64 11.08 -3.99
N VAL A 55 8.23 11.99 -3.21
CA VAL A 55 8.13 13.43 -3.40
C VAL A 55 9.39 13.88 -4.14
N ASN A 56 9.21 14.34 -5.39
CA ASN A 56 10.31 14.69 -6.27
C ASN A 56 10.87 16.08 -5.95
N ARG A 57 11.96 16.12 -5.16
CA ARG A 57 12.68 17.35 -4.81
C ARG A 57 13.17 18.16 -6.02
N ASN A 58 13.50 17.50 -7.12
CA ASN A 58 14.01 18.17 -8.32
C ASN A 58 12.88 18.93 -9.02
N HIS A 59 11.68 18.34 -9.09
CA HIS A 59 10.49 19.04 -9.59
C HIS A 59 10.11 20.20 -8.66
N ILE A 60 10.13 20.01 -7.34
CA ILE A 60 9.88 21.09 -6.38
C ILE A 60 10.84 22.26 -6.63
N GLY A 61 12.15 21.99 -6.65
CA GLY A 61 13.16 23.04 -6.88
C GLY A 61 12.99 23.73 -8.23
N SER A 62 12.76 22.96 -9.31
CA SER A 62 12.55 23.52 -10.66
C SER A 62 11.28 24.38 -10.75
N ASN A 63 10.20 23.97 -10.07
CA ASN A 63 8.90 24.64 -10.15
C ASN A 63 8.88 26.02 -9.50
N ILE A 64 9.79 26.31 -8.55
CA ILE A 64 9.86 27.59 -7.83
C ILE A 64 10.03 28.76 -8.82
N HIS A 65 10.81 28.56 -9.89
CA HIS A 65 11.12 29.59 -10.87
C HIS A 65 10.21 29.53 -12.11
N LYS A 66 9.16 28.71 -12.09
CA LYS A 66 8.28 28.47 -13.25
C LYS A 66 6.89 29.05 -13.05
N ARG A 67 6.29 29.45 -14.17
CA ARG A 67 4.87 29.84 -14.21
C ARG A 67 3.99 28.62 -13.91
N PRO A 68 2.79 28.81 -13.34
CA PRO A 68 1.89 27.72 -12.98
C PRO A 68 1.69 26.68 -14.08
N GLU A 69 1.57 27.11 -15.33
CA GLU A 69 1.36 26.26 -16.50
C GLU A 69 2.55 25.34 -16.84
N GLU A 70 3.76 25.70 -16.42
CA GLU A 70 5.02 25.00 -16.73
C GLU A 70 5.48 24.08 -15.58
N ARG A 71 4.75 24.09 -14.46
CA ARG A 71 5.09 23.31 -13.27
C ARG A 71 4.81 21.84 -13.49
N LYS A 72 5.81 21.02 -13.18
CA LYS A 72 5.69 19.56 -13.25
C LYS A 72 5.09 19.00 -11.97
N PRO A 73 4.29 17.91 -12.05
CA PRO A 73 3.76 17.25 -10.86
C PRO A 73 4.88 16.72 -9.95
N VAL A 74 4.73 16.88 -8.64
CA VAL A 74 5.83 16.62 -7.68
C VAL A 74 5.70 15.28 -6.96
N ILE A 75 4.54 14.63 -6.99
CA ILE A 75 4.31 13.35 -6.34
C ILE A 75 4.29 12.25 -7.41
N SER A 76 5.13 11.23 -7.24
CA SER A 76 5.14 10.04 -8.11
C SER A 76 4.68 8.81 -7.34
N VAL A 77 3.79 8.01 -7.92
CA VAL A 77 3.29 6.74 -7.38
C VAL A 77 3.67 5.62 -8.34
N LYS A 78 4.61 4.78 -7.93
CA LYS A 78 5.03 3.60 -8.68
C LYS A 78 4.35 2.35 -8.13
N ARG A 79 3.58 1.64 -8.98
CA ARG A 79 2.86 0.40 -8.62
C ARG A 79 2.83 -0.55 -9.81
N SER A 80 3.23 -1.81 -9.61
CA SER A 80 3.21 -2.85 -10.66
C SER A 80 3.93 -2.48 -11.98
N GLY A 81 4.97 -1.65 -11.92
CA GLY A 81 5.68 -1.17 -13.11
C GLY A 81 5.16 0.15 -13.67
N ASN A 82 3.90 0.52 -13.39
CA ASN A 82 3.34 1.82 -13.76
C ASN A 82 3.89 2.91 -12.84
N ASN A 83 4.14 4.10 -13.40
CA ASN A 83 4.59 5.28 -12.66
C ASN A 83 3.70 6.46 -13.02
N LEU A 84 2.87 6.89 -12.07
CA LEU A 84 1.93 8.00 -12.23
C LEU A 84 2.42 9.20 -11.45
N TYR A 85 2.20 10.39 -11.98
CA TYR A 85 2.52 11.64 -11.35
C TYR A 85 1.28 12.49 -11.10
N GLY A 86 1.30 13.26 -10.01
CA GLY A 86 0.28 14.25 -9.70
C GLY A 86 0.72 15.22 -8.62
N ASN A 87 -0.16 16.14 -8.25
CA ASN A 87 0.11 17.16 -7.23
C ASN A 87 -0.46 16.79 -5.86
N GLN A 88 -1.46 15.91 -5.83
CA GLN A 88 -2.15 15.51 -4.62
C GLN A 88 -2.52 14.03 -4.71
N VAL A 89 -2.29 13.29 -3.62
CA VAL A 89 -2.67 11.88 -3.50
C VAL A 89 -3.28 11.61 -2.14
N GLU A 90 -4.24 10.71 -2.10
CA GLU A 90 -4.85 10.19 -0.88
C GLU A 90 -4.52 8.70 -0.73
N ILE A 91 -4.09 8.28 0.46
CA ILE A 91 -3.81 6.87 0.77
C ILE A 91 -4.94 6.35 1.66
N LEU A 92 -5.72 5.39 1.15
CA LEU A 92 -6.91 4.87 1.84
C LEU A 92 -6.59 3.74 2.84
N GLY A 93 -5.51 3.88 3.59
CA GLY A 93 -5.14 2.90 4.60
C GLY A 93 -3.72 3.04 5.13
N PRO A 94 -3.20 2.00 5.82
CA PRO A 94 -1.89 2.07 6.44
C PRO A 94 -0.78 2.29 5.40
N CYS A 95 0.19 3.12 5.78
CA CYS A 95 1.42 3.31 5.03
C CYS A 95 2.62 3.29 5.98
N ARG A 96 3.81 3.13 5.38
CA ARG A 96 5.09 3.23 6.06
C ARG A 96 5.93 4.28 5.38
N ILE A 97 6.56 5.15 6.15
CA ILE A 97 7.59 6.07 5.64
C ILE A 97 8.94 5.40 5.88
N THR A 98 9.74 5.28 4.82
CA THR A 98 11.02 4.59 4.83
C THR A 98 12.11 5.56 4.42
N TYR A 99 13.17 5.65 5.23
CA TYR A 99 14.42 6.34 4.90
C TYR A 99 15.55 5.31 4.81
N GLN A 100 16.22 5.24 3.66
CA GLN A 100 17.31 4.29 3.39
C GLN A 100 18.37 4.96 2.50
N PRO A 101 19.41 5.57 3.11
CA PRO A 101 20.41 6.34 2.36
C PRO A 101 21.37 5.46 1.54
N ASP A 102 21.74 4.30 2.05
CA ASP A 102 22.76 3.42 1.46
C ASP A 102 22.23 2.47 0.38
N ASN A 103 20.90 2.29 0.34
CA ASN A 103 20.23 1.47 -0.65
C ASN A 103 18.94 2.17 -1.13
N PRO A 104 19.10 3.22 -1.97
CA PRO A 104 17.99 4.00 -2.48
C PRO A 104 17.14 3.20 -3.47
N LEU A 105 15.94 3.71 -3.77
CA LEU A 105 15.15 3.19 -4.88
C LEU A 105 15.89 3.37 -6.23
N PRO A 106 15.53 2.60 -7.28
CA PRO A 106 16.14 2.74 -8.61
C PRO A 106 16.07 4.16 -9.20
N CYS A 107 15.12 4.98 -8.76
CA CYS A 107 15.00 6.39 -9.14
C CYS A 107 15.90 7.34 -8.33
N GLY A 108 16.73 6.83 -7.41
CA GLY A 108 17.59 7.60 -6.52
C GLY A 108 16.92 8.12 -5.24
N ALA A 109 15.63 7.87 -5.04
CA ALA A 109 14.92 8.29 -3.84
C ALA A 109 15.45 7.55 -2.59
N ARG A 110 15.86 8.32 -1.57
CA ARG A 110 16.32 7.81 -0.26
C ARG A 110 15.24 7.84 0.82
N LEU A 111 14.19 8.64 0.61
CA LEU A 111 13.01 8.69 1.47
C LEU A 111 11.78 8.49 0.59
N TRP A 112 10.91 7.56 0.98
CA TRP A 112 9.67 7.30 0.26
C TRP A 112 8.60 6.74 1.19
N ILE A 113 7.37 6.70 0.71
CA ILE A 113 6.22 6.11 1.41
C ILE A 113 5.87 4.81 0.70
N GLU A 114 5.64 3.74 1.47
CA GLU A 114 5.22 2.44 0.98
C GLU A 114 3.83 2.08 1.51
N THR A 115 2.98 1.55 0.64
CA THR A 115 1.65 1.09 1.05
C THR A 115 1.14 -0.04 0.17
N PHE A 116 0.40 -0.95 0.80
CA PHE A 116 -0.41 -1.97 0.10
C PHE A 116 -1.85 -1.51 -0.12
N SER A 117 -2.23 -0.39 0.50
CA SER A 117 -3.55 0.24 0.36
C SER A 117 -3.69 0.93 -0.99
N ASP A 118 -4.93 1.26 -1.33
CA ASP A 118 -5.23 1.99 -2.55
C ASP A 118 -4.85 3.47 -2.40
N VAL A 119 -4.38 4.02 -3.53
CA VAL A 119 -3.89 5.39 -3.64
C VAL A 119 -4.67 6.07 -4.76
N HIS A 120 -5.29 7.21 -4.46
CA HIS A 120 -6.04 7.99 -5.42
C HIS A 120 -5.35 9.32 -5.67
N PHE A 121 -5.30 9.74 -6.94
CA PHE A 121 -4.90 11.10 -7.28
C PHE A 121 -6.10 12.03 -7.15
N ILE A 122 -5.89 13.18 -6.52
CA ILE A 122 -6.88 14.25 -6.48
C ILE A 122 -6.57 15.18 -7.67
N GLY A 123 -7.46 15.20 -8.66
CA GLY A 123 -7.27 15.95 -9.91
C GLY A 123 -6.58 15.15 -11.02
N VAL A 124 -5.89 15.84 -11.92
CA VAL A 124 -5.26 15.23 -13.11
C VAL A 124 -3.98 14.50 -12.71
N CYS A 125 -3.82 13.26 -13.17
CA CYS A 125 -2.57 12.52 -13.11
C CYS A 125 -1.97 12.32 -14.51
N GLN A 126 -0.65 12.17 -14.58
CA GLN A 126 0.11 12.00 -15.82
C GLN A 126 0.96 10.74 -15.72
N ASN A 127 1.12 9.99 -16.80
CA ASN A 127 2.06 8.88 -16.85
C ASN A 127 3.50 9.42 -16.94
N ALA A 128 4.46 8.65 -16.42
CA ALA A 128 5.86 8.85 -16.80
C ALA A 128 6.00 8.64 -18.31
N GLU A 129 6.59 9.63 -18.99
CA GLU A 129 7.09 9.48 -20.37
C GLU A 129 8.22 8.44 -20.44
#